data_AF-A0A2H3DC56-F1
#
_entry.id   AF-A0A2H3DC56-F1
#
_cell.length_a   1.000
_cell.length_b   1.000
_cell.length_c   1.000
_cell.angle_alpha   90.00
_cell.angle_beta   90.00
_cell.angle_gamma   90.00
#
_symmetry.space_group_name_H-M   'P 1'
#
loop_
_entity.id
_entity.type
_entity.pdbx_description
1 polymer ?
#
loop_
_entity_poly.entity_id
_entity_poly.type
_entity_poly.pdbx_seq_one_letter_code
_entity_poly.pdbx_strand_id
1 'polypeptide(L)'
;MFRMVVIGMWQWKATALLVSHVFSRWRFISLSTPILWSYISTKPAKQTFQRAFVKVHISRSGNALLTIEIGHCDSFCLQDVYTVYHRWNSVALIVPRPSIAYLNASIGGKLPCLQHLKVGFTGVGTVEDYAEHPTCTAFLDAPMLCSIAFDVNWWDEEEEDMLLQ
;
A
#
# COMPACT_ATOMS: atom_id res chain seq x y z
N MET A 1 -2.45 -38.90 1.47
CA MET A 1 -1.20 -38.28 1.98
C MET A 1 -1.04 -36.93 1.30
N PHE A 2 -1.59 -35.86 1.88
CA PHE A 2 -1.50 -34.52 1.29
C PHE A 2 -0.17 -33.91 1.69
N ARG A 3 0.73 -33.72 0.72
CA ARG A 3 1.91 -32.86 0.90
C ARG A 3 1.39 -31.44 1.12
N MET A 4 1.45 -31.01 2.37
CA MET A 4 1.30 -29.63 2.77
C MET A 4 2.43 -28.87 2.08
N VAL A 5 2.15 -28.29 0.91
CA VAL A 5 3.06 -27.34 0.26
C VAL A 5 3.04 -26.13 1.18
N VAL A 6 3.99 -26.10 2.11
CA VAL A 6 4.40 -24.89 2.80
C VAL A 6 4.97 -24.01 1.70
N ILE A 7 4.10 -23.23 1.05
CA ILE A 7 4.52 -22.07 0.29
C ILE A 7 5.27 -21.23 1.32
N GLY A 8 6.60 -21.22 1.23
CA GLY A 8 7.44 -20.47 2.15
C GLY A 8 6.87 -19.06 2.24
N MET A 9 6.65 -18.60 3.49
CA MET A 9 6.01 -17.33 3.86
C MET A 9 6.71 -16.07 3.30
N TRP A 10 7.64 -16.22 2.37
CA TRP A 10 8.57 -15.19 1.91
C TRP A 10 8.10 -14.44 0.65
N GLN A 11 6.99 -14.85 -0.01
CA GLN A 11 6.42 -14.13 -1.17
C GLN A 11 4.89 -13.93 -1.08
N TRP A 12 4.38 -13.52 0.08
CA TRP A 12 2.96 -13.25 0.38
C TRP A 12 2.33 -12.07 -0.40
N LYS A 13 3.07 -11.40 -1.27
CA LYS A 13 2.67 -10.14 -1.92
C LYS A 13 1.58 -10.27 -3.00
N ALA A 14 1.22 -11.49 -3.44
CA ALA A 14 0.20 -11.69 -4.50
C ALA A 14 -0.64 -12.98 -4.36
N THR A 15 -0.88 -13.48 -3.15
CA THR A 15 -1.39 -14.85 -2.97
C THR A 15 -2.89 -15.04 -3.14
N ALA A 16 -3.75 -14.10 -2.73
CA ALA A 16 -5.19 -14.38 -2.67
C ALA A 16 -5.80 -14.72 -4.03
N LEU A 17 -5.53 -13.91 -5.04
CA LEU A 17 -6.07 -14.12 -6.39
C LEU A 17 -5.50 -15.41 -7.00
N LEU A 18 -4.18 -15.61 -6.99
CA LEU A 18 -3.55 -16.81 -7.55
C LEU A 18 -4.08 -18.10 -6.90
N VAL A 19 -4.17 -18.12 -5.57
CA VAL A 19 -4.68 -19.25 -4.81
C VAL A 19 -6.15 -19.54 -5.15
N SER A 20 -6.94 -18.50 -5.47
CA SER A 20 -8.34 -18.67 -5.81
C SER A 20 -8.60 -19.41 -7.15
N HIS A 21 -7.59 -19.51 -8.02
CA HIS A 21 -7.69 -20.17 -9.33
C HIS A 21 -7.23 -21.62 -9.35
N VAL A 22 -6.72 -22.18 -8.24
CA VAL A 22 -6.15 -23.55 -8.20
C VAL A 22 -7.24 -24.63 -8.27
N PHE A 23 -8.19 -24.64 -7.32
CA PHE A 23 -9.44 -25.41 -7.40
C PHE A 23 -10.49 -24.85 -6.42
N SER A 24 -11.73 -25.35 -6.50
CA SER A 24 -12.91 -24.81 -5.78
C SER A 24 -12.71 -24.62 -4.27
N ARG A 25 -12.04 -25.56 -3.59
CA ARG A 25 -11.75 -25.45 -2.16
C ARG A 25 -10.78 -24.30 -1.83
N TRP A 26 -9.72 -24.10 -2.62
CA TRP A 26 -8.80 -22.99 -2.41
C TRP A 26 -9.44 -21.66 -2.76
N ARG A 27 -10.32 -21.63 -3.75
CA ARG A 27 -11.18 -20.47 -4.00
C ARG A 27 -11.99 -20.12 -2.77
N PHE A 28 -12.65 -21.10 -2.16
CA PHE A 28 -13.41 -20.88 -0.92
C PHE A 28 -12.52 -20.37 0.22
N ILE A 29 -11.35 -20.98 0.44
CA ILE A 29 -10.40 -20.57 1.49
C ILE A 29 -9.89 -19.14 1.23
N SER A 30 -9.44 -18.86 0.02
CA SER A 30 -8.95 -17.53 -0.39
C SER A 30 -10.01 -16.45 -0.17
N LEU A 31 -11.24 -16.69 -0.63
CA LEU A 31 -12.33 -15.72 -0.50
C LEU A 31 -12.87 -15.54 0.92
N SER A 32 -12.65 -16.53 1.81
CA SER A 32 -13.13 -16.51 3.21
C SER A 32 -12.07 -16.15 4.24
N THR A 33 -10.81 -15.95 3.82
CA THR A 33 -9.68 -15.66 4.73
C THR A 33 -9.22 -14.20 4.55
N PRO A 34 -9.67 -13.25 5.40
CA PRO A 34 -9.44 -11.82 5.18
C PRO A 34 -7.97 -11.41 5.16
N ILE A 35 -7.12 -12.06 5.96
CA ILE A 35 -5.70 -11.74 6.04
C ILE A 35 -4.96 -11.95 4.70
N LEU A 36 -5.44 -12.82 3.81
CA LEU A 36 -4.85 -13.00 2.47
C LEU A 36 -5.06 -11.78 1.57
N TRP A 37 -6.02 -10.90 1.90
CA TRP A 37 -6.34 -9.67 1.18
C TRP A 37 -5.78 -8.42 1.87
N SER A 38 -5.04 -8.58 2.96
CA SER A 38 -4.51 -7.48 3.77
C SER A 38 -3.34 -6.74 3.13
N TYR A 39 -2.70 -7.36 2.14
CA TYR A 39 -1.60 -6.78 1.39
C TYR A 39 -2.13 -6.18 0.08
N ILE A 40 -1.89 -4.89 -0.12
CA ILE A 40 -2.32 -4.15 -1.30
C ILE A 40 -1.08 -3.60 -1.98
N SER A 41 -0.82 -4.00 -3.22
CA SER A 41 0.26 -3.43 -4.03
C SER A 41 -0.22 -3.08 -5.43
N THR A 42 0.18 -1.91 -5.93
CA THR A 42 -0.11 -1.47 -7.31
C THR A 42 1.11 -1.60 -8.24
N LYS A 43 2.21 -2.22 -7.78
CA LYS A 43 3.54 -2.22 -8.42
C LYS A 43 3.69 -2.88 -9.80
N PRO A 44 2.67 -3.52 -10.41
CA PRO A 44 2.69 -3.59 -11.89
C PRO A 44 1.34 -3.28 -12.57
N ALA A 45 0.37 -2.78 -11.82
CA ALA A 45 -0.99 -2.64 -12.35
C ALA A 45 -1.10 -1.39 -13.23
N LYS A 46 -1.58 -1.57 -14.48
CA LYS A 46 -2.04 -0.46 -15.32
C LYS A 46 -3.00 0.42 -14.52
N GLN A 47 -2.80 1.74 -14.55
CA GLN A 47 -3.56 2.74 -13.77
C GLN A 47 -5.09 2.49 -13.81
N THR A 48 -5.62 2.06 -14.95
CA THR A 48 -7.05 1.81 -15.17
C THR A 48 -7.68 0.79 -14.22
N PHE A 49 -6.92 -0.15 -13.65
CA PHE A 49 -7.46 -1.19 -12.76
C PHE A 49 -7.11 -1.02 -11.29
N GLN A 50 -6.24 -0.06 -10.95
CA GLN A 50 -5.73 0.11 -9.59
C GLN A 50 -6.84 0.37 -8.58
N ARG A 51 -7.77 1.28 -8.91
CA ARG A 51 -8.88 1.62 -8.00
C ARG A 51 -9.80 0.44 -7.71
N ALA A 52 -10.22 -0.31 -8.74
CA ALA A 52 -11.07 -1.48 -8.56
C ALA A 52 -10.36 -2.58 -7.75
N PHE A 53 -9.08 -2.79 -8.03
CA PHE A 53 -8.24 -3.74 -7.30
C PHE A 53 -8.13 -3.39 -5.81
N VAL A 54 -7.84 -2.12 -5.50
CA VAL A 54 -7.76 -1.59 -4.14
C VAL A 54 -9.09 -1.77 -3.41
N LYS A 55 -10.22 -1.40 -4.03
CA LYS A 55 -11.55 -1.58 -3.43
C LYS A 55 -11.86 -3.03 -3.09
N VAL A 56 -11.53 -3.96 -4.00
CA VAL A 56 -11.71 -5.40 -3.76
C VAL A 56 -10.88 -5.84 -2.55
N HIS A 57 -9.61 -5.46 -2.46
CA HIS A 57 -8.75 -5.82 -1.33
C HIS A 57 -9.25 -5.23 0.00
N ILE A 58 -9.63 -3.95 0.01
CA ILE A 58 -10.19 -3.29 1.19
C ILE A 58 -11.46 -4.01 1.66
N SER A 59 -12.38 -4.32 0.74
CA SER A 59 -13.64 -5.00 1.10
C SER A 59 -13.41 -6.42 1.63
N ARG A 60 -12.47 -7.17 1.05
CA ARG A 60 -12.21 -8.57 1.40
C ARG A 60 -11.35 -8.74 2.63
N SER A 61 -10.50 -7.77 2.94
CA SER A 61 -9.64 -7.80 4.12
C SER A 61 -10.38 -7.59 5.44
N GLY A 62 -11.67 -7.20 5.40
CA GLY A 62 -12.52 -7.13 6.59
C GLY A 62 -11.97 -6.13 7.61
N ASN A 63 -11.59 -6.60 8.80
CA ASN A 63 -10.96 -5.78 9.85
C ASN A 63 -9.46 -6.05 10.00
N ALA A 64 -8.84 -6.82 9.09
CA ALA A 64 -7.41 -7.12 9.17
C ALA A 64 -6.57 -5.84 9.04
N LEU A 65 -5.42 -5.77 9.73
CA LEU A 65 -4.46 -4.71 9.52
C LEU A 65 -3.92 -4.74 8.09
N LEU A 66 -3.69 -3.58 7.50
CA LEU A 66 -3.32 -3.44 6.09
C LEU A 66 -1.84 -3.11 5.92
N THR A 67 -1.22 -3.80 4.96
CA THR A 67 0.08 -3.43 4.38
C THR A 67 -0.18 -2.90 2.98
N ILE A 68 0.20 -1.64 2.73
CA ILE A 68 -0.17 -0.92 1.51
C ILE A 68 1.08 -0.40 0.83
N GLU A 69 1.30 -0.79 -0.42
CA GLU A 69 2.36 -0.30 -1.30
C GLU A 69 1.71 0.28 -2.57
N ILE A 70 1.44 1.58 -2.58
CA ILE A 70 0.76 2.26 -3.71
C ILE A 70 1.64 3.34 -4.32
N GLY A 71 1.88 3.22 -5.61
CA GLY A 71 2.67 4.14 -6.40
C GLY A 71 1.92 4.55 -7.65
N HIS A 72 2.15 5.79 -8.07
CA HIS A 72 1.52 6.42 -9.23
C HIS A 72 0.01 6.12 -9.34
N CYS A 73 -0.76 6.29 -8.24
CA CYS A 73 -2.22 6.14 -8.26
C CYS A 73 -2.93 7.48 -8.53
N ASP A 74 -4.14 7.40 -9.06
CA ASP A 74 -5.02 8.55 -9.15
C ASP A 74 -5.51 9.01 -7.76
N SER A 75 -6.03 10.24 -7.69
CA SER A 75 -6.53 10.83 -6.44
C SER A 75 -7.68 10.02 -5.84
N PHE A 76 -8.52 9.40 -6.66
CA PHE A 76 -9.67 8.62 -6.23
C PHE A 76 -9.27 7.32 -5.54
N CYS A 77 -8.22 6.65 -6.03
CA CYS A 77 -7.61 5.48 -5.44
C CYS A 77 -7.04 5.80 -4.05
N LEU A 78 -6.30 6.91 -3.94
CA LEU A 78 -5.78 7.37 -2.64
C LEU A 78 -6.91 7.69 -1.64
N GLN A 79 -8.01 8.30 -2.10
CA GLN A 79 -9.18 8.53 -1.25
C GLN A 79 -9.76 7.23 -0.69
N ASP A 80 -9.93 6.20 -1.52
CA ASP A 80 -10.43 4.90 -1.07
C ASP A 80 -9.49 4.29 -0.01
N VAL A 81 -8.18 4.46 -0.16
CA VAL A 81 -7.14 3.99 0.79
C VAL A 81 -7.19 4.75 2.11
N TYR A 82 -7.40 6.07 2.07
CA TYR A 82 -7.52 6.88 3.28
C TYR A 82 -8.78 6.52 4.08
N THR A 83 -9.86 6.03 3.46
CA THR A 83 -11.06 5.62 4.25
C THR A 83 -10.78 4.53 5.30
N VAL A 84 -9.68 3.79 5.14
CA VAL A 84 -9.28 2.70 6.03
C VAL A 84 -7.99 3.00 6.82
N TYR A 85 -7.65 4.28 7.01
CA TYR A 85 -6.44 4.73 7.73
C TYR A 85 -6.26 4.07 9.10
N HIS A 86 -7.36 3.76 9.80
CA HIS A 86 -7.34 3.19 11.16
C HIS A 86 -6.79 1.76 11.20
N ARG A 87 -6.73 1.08 10.04
CA ARG A 87 -6.21 -0.29 9.89
C ARG A 87 -4.79 -0.33 9.35
N TRP A 88 -4.21 0.80 9.00
CA TRP A 88 -2.88 0.86 8.41
C TRP A 88 -1.84 0.38 9.42
N ASN A 89 -1.05 -0.63 9.04
CA ASN A 89 0.08 -1.12 9.82
C ASN A 89 1.40 -0.72 9.16
N SER A 90 1.54 -1.01 7.87
CA SER A 90 2.71 -0.63 7.08
C SER A 90 2.25 0.02 5.79
N VAL A 91 2.73 1.22 5.50
CA VAL A 91 2.24 2.03 4.40
C VAL A 91 3.38 2.69 3.64
N ALA A 92 3.31 2.50 2.34
CA ALA A 92 4.28 2.87 1.35
C ALA A 92 3.55 3.59 0.22
N LEU A 93 3.63 4.93 0.16
CA LEU A 93 2.85 5.74 -0.78
C LEU A 93 3.76 6.64 -1.61
N ILE A 94 3.52 6.71 -2.92
CA ILE A 94 3.91 7.90 -3.70
C ILE A 94 2.70 8.79 -3.89
N VAL A 95 2.78 10.02 -3.39
CA VAL A 95 1.69 11.00 -3.51
C VAL A 95 2.14 12.21 -4.34
N PRO A 96 1.28 12.77 -5.20
CA PRO A 96 1.56 14.07 -5.81
C PRO A 96 1.71 15.13 -4.72
N ARG A 97 2.74 15.99 -4.79
CA ARG A 97 2.95 17.05 -3.78
C ARG A 97 1.70 17.89 -3.44
N PRO A 98 0.85 18.30 -4.41
CA PRO A 98 -0.38 19.03 -4.09
C PRO A 98 -1.35 18.26 -3.17
N SER A 99 -1.22 16.94 -3.09
CA SER A 99 -2.06 16.08 -2.26
C SER A 99 -1.59 15.97 -0.80
N ILE A 100 -0.44 16.55 -0.43
CA ILE A 100 0.07 16.53 0.96
C ILE A 100 -0.90 17.22 1.91
N ALA A 101 -1.44 18.38 1.52
CA ALA A 101 -2.41 19.11 2.33
C ALA A 101 -3.67 18.26 2.59
N TYR A 102 -4.13 17.54 1.56
CA TYR A 102 -5.27 16.64 1.69
C TYR A 102 -4.96 15.45 2.60
N LEU A 103 -3.75 14.90 2.50
CA LEU A 103 -3.28 13.83 3.37
C LEU A 103 -3.23 14.29 4.84
N ASN A 104 -2.61 15.45 5.12
CA ASN A 104 -2.60 16.06 6.45
C ASN A 104 -4.02 16.24 7.01
N ALA A 105 -4.95 16.77 6.21
CA ALA A 105 -6.33 16.97 6.64
C ALA A 105 -7.11 15.67 6.88
N SER A 106 -6.85 14.62 6.08
CA SER A 106 -7.63 13.39 6.09
C SER A 106 -7.23 12.45 7.23
N ILE A 107 -5.93 12.28 7.47
CA ILE A 107 -5.41 11.24 8.39
C ILE A 107 -4.63 11.81 9.57
N GLY A 108 -4.42 13.13 9.64
CA GLY A 108 -3.65 13.79 10.70
C GLY A 108 -4.09 13.37 12.10
N GLY A 109 -3.18 12.70 12.83
CA GLY A 109 -3.40 12.24 14.20
C GLY A 109 -4.40 11.11 14.39
N LYS A 110 -4.76 10.39 13.33
CA LYS A 110 -5.77 9.31 13.38
C LYS A 110 -5.22 7.95 13.00
N LEU A 111 -3.93 7.69 13.20
CA LEU A 111 -3.25 6.48 12.71
C LEU A 111 -2.85 5.53 13.87
N PRO A 112 -3.82 4.88 14.54
CA PRO A 112 -3.57 4.14 15.79
C PRO A 112 -2.68 2.90 15.61
N CYS A 113 -2.68 2.31 14.41
CA CYS A 113 -2.01 1.04 14.15
C CYS A 113 -0.73 1.17 13.30
N LEU A 114 -0.40 2.37 12.83
CA LEU A 114 0.67 2.57 11.85
C LEU A 114 2.02 2.40 12.53
N GLN A 115 2.82 1.47 12.02
CA GLN A 115 4.17 1.13 12.51
C GLN A 115 5.25 1.55 11.52
N HIS A 116 5.01 1.31 10.23
CA HIS A 116 5.96 1.60 9.18
C HIS A 116 5.37 2.55 8.17
N LEU A 117 6.09 3.63 7.89
CA LEU A 117 5.71 4.62 6.91
C LEU A 117 6.85 4.89 5.94
N LYS A 118 6.54 4.84 4.65
CA LYS A 118 7.41 5.34 3.61
C LYS A 118 6.61 6.21 2.64
N VAL A 119 7.03 7.44 2.44
CA VAL A 119 6.35 8.41 1.57
C VAL A 119 7.32 8.96 0.54
N GLY A 120 6.95 8.83 -0.72
CA GLY A 120 7.57 9.51 -1.85
C GLY A 120 6.66 10.57 -2.44
N PHE A 121 7.24 11.52 -3.17
CA PHE A 121 6.52 12.61 -3.79
C PHE A 121 6.78 12.70 -5.28
N THR A 122 5.73 12.72 -6.10
CA THR A 122 5.86 12.98 -7.55
C THR A 122 5.79 14.47 -7.87
N GLY A 123 6.47 14.88 -8.96
CA GLY A 123 6.32 16.22 -9.55
C GLY A 123 7.43 17.23 -9.24
N VAL A 124 8.67 16.81 -9.00
CA VAL A 124 9.80 17.73 -8.83
C VAL A 124 10.33 18.15 -10.21
N GLY A 125 9.93 19.34 -10.67
CA GLY A 125 10.43 19.91 -11.93
C GLY A 125 11.82 20.54 -11.81
N THR A 126 12.20 21.07 -10.65
CA THR A 126 13.48 21.78 -10.46
C THR A 126 13.93 21.77 -8.99
N VAL A 127 15.24 21.87 -8.78
CA VAL A 127 15.95 21.89 -7.48
C VAL A 127 15.65 23.16 -6.65
N GLU A 128 14.97 24.15 -7.22
CA GLU A 128 14.74 25.46 -6.60
C GLU A 128 13.43 25.56 -5.82
N ASP A 129 12.52 24.60 -5.97
CA ASP A 129 11.19 24.63 -5.32
C ASP A 129 11.22 24.13 -3.86
N TYR A 130 12.41 23.80 -3.33
CA TYR A 130 12.61 23.16 -2.02
C TYR A 130 12.30 24.03 -0.80
N ALA A 131 12.07 25.34 -0.97
CA ALA A 131 11.95 26.30 0.12
C ALA A 131 10.55 26.45 0.72
N GLU A 132 9.46 26.12 0.00
CA GLU A 132 8.07 26.26 0.48
C GLU A 132 7.37 24.92 0.65
N HIS A 133 8.03 23.97 1.31
CA HIS A 133 7.49 22.61 1.42
C HIS A 133 6.39 22.54 2.47
N PRO A 134 5.15 22.12 2.11
CA PRO A 134 4.16 21.77 3.11
C PRO A 134 4.72 20.59 3.92
N THR A 135 5.00 20.82 5.19
CA THR A 135 5.49 19.79 6.09
C THR A 135 4.43 18.69 6.16
N CYS A 136 4.83 17.45 5.83
CA CYS A 136 3.96 16.30 5.94
C CYS A 136 3.81 15.95 7.43
N THR A 137 2.85 16.58 8.10
CA THR A 137 2.62 16.45 9.55
C THR A 137 1.62 15.36 9.91
N ALA A 138 0.92 14.78 8.93
CA ALA A 138 -0.17 13.82 9.15
C ALA A 138 0.20 12.63 10.05
N PHE A 139 1.49 12.29 10.07
CA PHE A 139 2.03 11.09 10.69
C PHE A 139 2.70 11.34 12.04
N LEU A 140 2.90 12.60 12.44
CA LEU A 140 3.66 12.96 13.64
C LEU A 140 3.02 12.39 14.92
N ASP A 141 1.70 12.29 14.93
CA ASP A 141 0.91 11.88 16.10
C ASP A 141 0.56 10.38 16.08
N ALA A 142 1.17 9.59 15.19
CA ALA A 142 0.91 8.15 15.11
C ALA A 142 1.61 7.40 16.28
N PRO A 143 0.87 6.85 17.25
CA PRO A 143 1.45 6.39 18.52
C PRO A 143 2.33 5.14 18.39
N MET A 144 2.14 4.34 17.35
CA MET A 144 2.85 3.07 17.13
C MET A 144 3.97 3.20 16.08
N LEU A 145 4.22 4.41 15.56
CA LEU A 145 5.12 4.63 14.44
C LEU A 145 6.57 4.42 14.88
N CYS A 146 7.23 3.43 14.30
CA CYS A 146 8.61 3.06 14.65
C CYS A 146 9.60 3.27 13.50
N SER A 147 9.11 3.40 12.26
CA SER A 147 9.95 3.58 11.08
C SER A 147 9.31 4.60 10.14
N ILE A 148 10.10 5.60 9.74
CA ILE A 148 9.70 6.64 8.79
C ILE A 148 10.80 6.80 7.76
N ALA A 149 10.43 6.78 6.48
CA ALA A 149 11.33 7.11 5.39
C ALA A 149 10.65 8.04 4.38
N PHE A 150 11.35 9.11 4.01
CA PHE A 150 10.95 10.00 2.93
C PHE A 150 11.95 9.84 1.80
N ASP A 151 11.50 9.30 0.68
CA ASP A 151 12.37 8.98 -0.44
C ASP A 151 11.56 9.04 -1.74
N VAL A 152 12.11 9.65 -2.78
CA VAL A 152 11.47 9.80 -4.08
C VAL A 152 11.80 8.62 -5.01
N ASN A 153 12.91 7.91 -4.78
CA ASN A 153 13.53 7.04 -5.80
C ASN A 153 13.34 5.53 -5.58
N TRP A 154 12.98 5.11 -4.37
CA TRP A 154 12.77 3.70 -4.01
C TRP A 154 11.65 2.94 -4.74
N TRP A 155 10.90 3.59 -5.61
CA TRP A 155 9.85 2.94 -6.38
C TRP A 155 10.33 2.32 -7.68
N ASP A 156 11.42 2.83 -8.25
CA ASP A 156 11.95 2.39 -9.55
C ASP A 156 13.09 1.36 -9.40
N GLU A 157 13.73 1.29 -8.23
CA GLU A 157 14.92 0.44 -8.00
C GLU A 157 14.64 -1.08 -8.00
N GLU A 158 13.40 -1.53 -7.72
CA GLU A 158 13.07 -2.97 -7.72
C GLU A 158 12.79 -3.55 -9.11
N GLU A 159 12.52 -2.72 -10.14
CA GLU A 159 12.28 -3.20 -11.51
C GLU A 159 13.59 -3.57 -12.22
N GLU A 160 14.69 -2.87 -11.95
CA GLU A 160 16.00 -3.15 -12.58
C GLU A 160 16.62 -4.46 -12.09
N ASP A 161 16.49 -4.80 -10.81
CA ASP A 161 17.02 -6.05 -10.24
C ASP A 161 16.31 -7.31 -10.75
N MET A 162 15.04 -7.20 -11.20
CA MET A 162 14.29 -8.31 -11.79
C MET A 162 14.49 -8.47 -13.30
N LEU A 163 15.02 -7.46 -14.00
CA LEU A 163 15.35 -7.53 -15.43
C LEU A 163 16.77 -8.04 -15.69
N LEU A 164 17.57 -8.24 -14.63
CA LEU A 164 18.94 -8.75 -14.70
C LEU A 164 19.10 -10.24 -14.34
N GLN A 165 18.00 -11.01 -14.25
CA GLN A 165 17.99 -12.47 -14.06
C GLN A 165 17.31 -13.20 -15.23
#